data_AF-A0A8T4CZT5-F1
#
_entry.id   AF-A0A8T4CZT5-F1
#
_cell.length_a   1.000
_cell.length_b   1.000
_cell.length_c   1.000
_cell.angle_alpha   90.00
_cell.angle_beta   90.00
_cell.angle_gamma   90.00
#
_symmetry.space_group_name_H-M   'P 1'
#
loop_
_entity.id
_entity.type
_entity.pdbx_description
1 polymer ?
#
loop_
_entity_poly.entity_id
_entity_poly.type
_entity_poly.pdbx_seq_one_letter_code
_entity_poly.pdbx_strand_id
1 'polypeptide(L)'
;MGTLRALLQRAQFWLPGGYAVGGLLVLLQFWQQPPDGLANIWIFIYTLPLALLGHWLWPGQFPFMPGGFHIAHTLYFIPAVLFISAVLWLLIWGVRRWLATIK
;
A
#
# COMPACT_ATOMS: atom_id res chain seq x y z
N MET A 1 -1.59 11.47 -29.25
CA MET A 1 -0.83 11.74 -27.99
C MET A 1 -1.67 12.29 -26.84
N GLY A 2 -2.75 13.05 -27.09
CA GLY A 2 -3.60 13.62 -26.02
C GLY A 2 -4.28 12.58 -25.11
N THR A 3 -4.78 11.48 -25.69
CA THR A 3 -5.50 10.42 -24.95
C THR A 3 -4.62 9.72 -23.90
N LEU A 4 -3.38 9.37 -24.25
CA LEU A 4 -2.44 8.73 -23.31
C LEU A 4 -2.08 9.65 -22.13
N ARG A 5 -1.86 10.95 -22.39
CA ARG A 5 -1.56 11.93 -21.34
C ARG A 5 -2.73 12.08 -20.37
N ALA A 6 -3.96 12.16 -20.89
CA ALA A 6 -5.18 12.24 -20.08
C ALA A 6 -5.39 10.97 -19.24
N LEU A 7 -5.14 9.78 -19.80
CA LEU A 7 -5.20 8.51 -19.07
C LEU A 7 -4.18 8.46 -17.94
N LEU A 8 -2.92 8.81 -18.19
CA LEU A 8 -1.87 8.83 -17.15
C LEU A 8 -2.19 9.86 -16.06
N GLN A 9 -2.73 11.02 -16.43
CA GLN A 9 -3.12 12.03 -15.46
C GLN A 9 -4.26 11.56 -14.56
N ARG A 10 -5.26 10.85 -15.11
CA ARG A 10 -6.32 10.22 -14.32
C ARG A 10 -5.76 9.10 -13.44
N ALA A 11 -4.96 8.20 -14.01
CA ALA A 11 -4.37 7.06 -13.30
C ALA A 11 -3.52 7.52 -12.11
N GLN A 12 -2.79 8.63 -12.25
CA GLN A 12 -1.96 9.20 -11.18
C GLN A 12 -2.77 9.54 -9.92
N PHE A 13 -4.06 9.84 -10.03
CA PHE A 13 -4.91 10.11 -8.86
C PHE A 13 -5.74 8.89 -8.48
N TRP A 14 -6.36 8.23 -9.46
CA TRP A 14 -7.28 7.12 -9.19
C TRP A 14 -6.58 5.86 -8.67
N LEU A 15 -5.37 5.53 -9.13
CA LEU A 15 -4.68 4.34 -8.65
C LEU A 15 -4.18 4.52 -7.20
N PRO A 16 -3.45 5.59 -6.84
CA PRO A 16 -3.05 5.81 -5.45
C PRO A 16 -4.22 6.01 -4.50
N GLY A 17 -5.25 6.76 -4.93
CA GLY A 17 -6.44 7.01 -4.14
C GLY A 17 -7.28 5.74 -3.95
N GLY A 18 -7.48 4.96 -5.01
CA GLY A 18 -8.16 3.67 -4.94
C GLY A 18 -7.42 2.67 -4.07
N TYR A 19 -6.09 2.67 -4.11
CA TYR A 19 -5.27 1.85 -3.21
C TYR A 19 -5.38 2.32 -1.75
N ALA A 20 -5.39 3.62 -1.47
CA ALA A 20 -5.62 4.11 -0.10
C ALA A 20 -7.00 3.73 0.43
N VAL A 21 -8.05 3.86 -0.39
CA VAL A 21 -9.43 3.48 -0.04
C VAL A 21 -9.55 1.97 0.18
N GLY A 22 -8.94 1.14 -0.68
CA GLY A 22 -8.91 -0.30 -0.48
C GLY A 22 -8.17 -0.68 0.81
N GLY A 23 -7.09 0.03 1.15
CA GLY A 23 -6.41 -0.10 2.43
C GLY A 23 -7.34 0.19 3.62
N LEU A 24 -8.15 1.26 3.56
CA LEU A 24 -9.15 1.54 4.61
C LEU A 24 -10.15 0.38 4.78
N LEU A 25 -10.61 -0.22 3.69
CA LEU A 25 -11.54 -1.36 3.74
C LEU A 25 -10.88 -2.59 4.39
N VAL A 26 -9.63 -2.89 4.03
CA VAL A 26 -8.86 -3.97 4.66
C VAL A 26 -8.67 -3.71 6.15
N LEU A 27 -8.36 -2.48 6.55
CA LEU A 27 -8.20 -2.12 7.95
C LEU A 27 -9.51 -2.29 8.73
N LEU A 28 -10.63 -1.83 8.17
CA LEU A 28 -11.94 -1.98 8.79
C LEU A 28 -12.32 -3.47 8.95
N GLN A 29 -12.08 -4.27 7.91
CA GLN A 29 -12.30 -5.71 7.97
C GLN A 29 -11.43 -6.35 9.06
N PHE A 30 -10.15 -6.00 9.14
CA PHE A 30 -9.23 -6.52 10.15
C PHE A 30 -9.70 -6.26 11.58
N TRP A 31 -10.20 -5.05 11.87
CA TRP A 31 -10.74 -4.70 13.19
C TRP A 31 -12.01 -5.46 13.58
N GLN A 32 -12.70 -6.06 12.61
CA GLN A 32 -13.89 -6.91 12.85
C GLN A 32 -13.54 -8.38 13.07
N GLN A 33 -12.30 -8.80 12.81
CA GLN A 33 -11.87 -10.19 12.98
C GLN A 33 -11.34 -10.45 14.40
N PRO A 34 -11.59 -11.65 14.95
CA PRO A 34 -10.92 -12.08 16.17
C PRO A 34 -9.39 -12.15 15.95
N PRO A 35 -8.59 -11.94 16.99
CA PRO A 35 -7.13 -12.03 16.90
C PRO A 35 -6.70 -13.49 16.76
N ASP A 36 -6.81 -14.02 15.54
CA ASP A 36 -6.25 -15.30 15.13
C ASP A 36 -5.11 -15.10 14.12
N GLY A 37 -4.39 -16.18 13.81
CA GLY A 37 -3.25 -16.13 12.88
C GLY A 37 -3.62 -15.85 11.42
N LEU A 38 -4.90 -15.81 11.05
CA LEU A 38 -5.38 -15.58 9.68
C LEU A 38 -6.00 -14.21 9.51
N ALA A 39 -6.42 -13.54 10.60
CA ALA A 39 -7.06 -12.23 10.57
C ALA A 39 -6.20 -11.16 9.87
N ASN A 40 -4.87 -11.28 9.91
CA ASN A 40 -3.93 -10.35 9.30
C ASN A 40 -3.51 -10.71 7.85
N ILE A 41 -4.06 -11.78 7.26
CA ILE A 41 -3.65 -12.22 5.91
C ILE A 41 -3.86 -11.13 4.86
N TRP A 42 -4.96 -10.38 4.97
CA TRP A 42 -5.26 -9.28 4.04
C TRP A 42 -4.32 -8.10 4.23
N ILE A 43 -3.89 -7.81 5.46
CA ILE A 43 -2.85 -6.80 5.74
C ILE A 43 -1.55 -7.21 5.04
N PHE A 44 -1.15 -8.48 5.16
CA PHE A 44 0.05 -9.02 4.52
C PHE A 44 -0.04 -8.95 2.99
N ILE A 45 -1.11 -9.46 2.39
CA ILE A 45 -1.30 -9.48 0.94
C ILE A 45 -1.34 -8.06 0.38
N TYR A 46 -2.07 -7.17 1.04
CA TYR A 46 -2.24 -5.80 0.55
C TYR A 46 -0.92 -5.02 0.56
N THR A 47 -0.04 -5.32 1.51
CA THR A 47 1.30 -4.69 1.65
C THR A 47 2.44 -5.61 1.24
N LEU A 48 2.17 -6.63 0.40
CA LEU A 48 3.07 -7.74 0.12
C LEU A 48 4.53 -7.33 -0.18
N PRO A 49 4.82 -6.31 -1.02
CA PRO A 49 6.21 -5.93 -1.28
C PRO A 49 6.95 -5.50 0.00
N LEU A 50 6.29 -4.75 0.89
CA LEU A 50 6.86 -4.31 2.16
C LEU A 50 6.91 -5.45 3.18
N ALA A 51 5.89 -6.31 3.19
CA ALA A 51 5.85 -7.45 4.09
C ALA A 51 6.96 -8.47 3.77
N LEU A 52 7.21 -8.73 2.49
CA LEU A 52 8.33 -9.58 2.02
C LEU A 52 9.68 -8.94 2.33
N LEU A 53 9.82 -7.63 2.12
CA LEU A 53 11.04 -6.91 2.48
C LEU A 53 11.30 -6.99 3.99
N GLY A 54 10.27 -6.77 4.81
CA GLY A 54 10.35 -6.91 6.26
C GLY A 54 10.73 -8.32 6.69
N HIS A 55 10.14 -9.35 6.08
CA HIS A 55 10.47 -10.75 6.35
C HIS A 55 11.93 -11.08 6.00
N TRP A 56 12.44 -10.56 4.89
CA TRP A 56 13.82 -10.76 4.48
C TRP A 56 14.82 -10.05 5.40
N LEU A 57 14.52 -8.82 5.82
CA LEU A 57 15.36 -8.04 6.73
C LEU A 57 15.31 -8.56 8.17
N TRP A 58 14.16 -9.07 8.62
CA TRP A 58 13.92 -9.59 9.96
C TRP A 58 13.13 -10.91 9.93
N PRO A 59 13.79 -12.04 9.63
CA PRO A 59 13.13 -13.34 9.53
C PRO A 59 12.40 -13.73 10.81
N GLY A 60 11.17 -14.24 10.66
CA GLY A 60 10.33 -14.65 11.78
C GLY A 60 9.72 -13.51 12.59
N GLN A 61 10.00 -12.25 12.24
CA GLN A 61 9.43 -11.08 12.88
C GLN A 61 8.50 -10.36 11.89
N PHE A 62 7.19 -10.46 12.10
CA PHE A 62 6.29 -9.46 11.53
C PHE A 62 6.65 -8.12 12.17
N PRO A 63 6.68 -6.98 11.45
CA PRO A 63 7.15 -5.71 12.02
C PRO A 63 6.53 -5.47 13.39
N PHE A 64 7.35 -5.62 14.44
CA PHE A 64 6.95 -5.54 15.83
C PHE A 64 6.70 -4.07 16.15
N MET A 65 5.52 -3.59 15.77
CA MET A 65 5.02 -2.34 16.29
C MET A 65 4.56 -2.57 17.73
N PRO A 66 4.82 -1.61 18.64
CA PRO A 66 4.37 -1.74 20.03
C PRO A 66 2.84 -1.83 20.11
N GLY A 67 2.34 -2.58 21.08
CA GLY A 67 0.92 -2.70 21.38
C GLY A 67 0.36 -4.12 21.24
N GLY A 68 -0.96 -4.25 21.44
CA GLY A 68 -1.68 -5.50 21.22
C GLY A 68 -1.85 -5.82 19.73
N PHE A 69 -2.40 -7.00 19.43
CA PHE A 69 -2.58 -7.52 18.07
C PHE A 69 -3.12 -6.46 17.09
N HIS A 70 -4.28 -5.85 17.38
CA HIS A 70 -4.88 -4.87 16.47
C HIS A 70 -4.05 -3.59 16.32
N ILE A 71 -3.47 -3.10 17.41
CA ILE A 71 -2.70 -1.85 17.42
C ILE A 71 -1.41 -2.02 16.62
N ALA A 72 -0.66 -3.09 16.87
CA ALA A 72 0.60 -3.35 16.19
C ALA A 72 0.41 -3.44 14.67
N HIS A 73 -0.60 -4.18 14.22
CA HIS A 73 -0.92 -4.31 12.80
C HIS A 73 -1.40 -2.97 12.20
N THR A 74 -2.18 -2.19 12.93
CA THR A 74 -2.64 -0.86 12.46
C THR A 74 -1.47 0.11 12.30
N LEU A 75 -0.55 0.14 13.26
CA LEU A 75 0.65 0.99 13.24
C LEU A 75 1.60 0.63 12.10
N TYR A 76 1.66 -0.63 11.69
CA TYR A 76 2.38 -1.04 10.49
C TYR A 76 1.61 -0.69 9.22
N PHE A 77 0.33 -1.03 9.19
CA PHE A 77 -0.46 -1.06 7.96
C PHE A 77 -0.75 0.34 7.41
N ILE A 78 -1.09 1.30 8.27
CA ILE A 78 -1.39 2.67 7.83
C ILE A 78 -0.17 3.29 7.12
N PRO A 79 1.03 3.35 7.72
CA PRO A 79 2.22 3.85 7.02
C PRO A 79 2.55 3.07 5.76
N ALA A 80 2.41 1.74 5.77
CA ALA A 80 2.68 0.89 4.61
C ALA A 80 1.76 1.23 3.42
N VAL A 81 0.46 1.38 3.67
CA VAL A 81 -0.52 1.76 2.63
C VAL A 81 -0.20 3.15 2.09
N LEU A 82 0.06 4.13 2.97
CA LEU A 82 0.41 5.49 2.56
C LEU A 82 1.70 5.54 1.74
N PHE A 83 2.72 4.77 2.13
CA PHE A 83 3.96 4.66 1.39
C PHE A 83 3.74 4.07 0.00
N ILE A 84 3.01 2.95 -0.12
CA ILE A 84 2.74 2.33 -1.42
C ILE A 84 1.89 3.25 -2.29
N SER A 85 0.86 3.92 -1.75
CA SER A 85 0.10 4.95 -2.46
C SER A 85 1.02 6.07 -2.99
N ALA A 86 1.93 6.57 -2.16
CA ALA A 86 2.87 7.61 -2.58
C ALA A 86 3.83 7.12 -3.69
N VAL A 87 4.35 5.89 -3.57
CA VAL A 87 5.19 5.26 -4.60
C VAL A 87 4.42 5.11 -5.91
N LEU A 88 3.17 4.62 -5.88
CA LEU A 88 2.33 4.51 -7.08
C LEU A 88 2.14 5.88 -7.75
N TRP A 89 1.88 6.92 -6.96
CA TRP A 89 1.74 8.28 -7.47
C TRP A 89 3.03 8.76 -8.15
N LEU A 90 4.19 8.55 -7.49
CA LEU A 90 5.50 8.96 -7.98
C LEU A 90 5.91 8.21 -9.25
N LEU A 91 5.64 6.91 -9.34
CA LEU A 91 5.92 6.10 -10.53
C LEU A 91 5.12 6.61 -11.74
N ILE A 92 3.82 6.85 -11.58
CA ILE A 92 2.98 7.36 -12.67
C ILE A 92 3.38 8.78 -13.05
N TRP A 93 3.69 9.63 -12.06
CA TRP A 93 4.24 10.96 -12.30
C TRP A 93 5.56 10.91 -13.09
N GLY A 94 6.48 10.03 -12.71
CA GLY A 94 7.77 9.83 -13.37
C GLY A 94 7.60 9.39 -14.82
N VAL A 95 6.75 8.39 -15.08
CA VAL A 95 6.40 7.94 -16.45
C VAL A 95 5.82 9.09 -17.26
N ARG A 96 4.88 9.87 -16.69
CA ARG A 96 4.29 11.02 -17.35
C ARG A 96 5.33 12.09 -17.69
N ARG A 97 6.27 12.36 -16.79
CA ARG A 97 7.34 13.36 -16.98
C ARG A 97 8.34 12.91 -18.04
N TRP A 98 8.77 11.65 -17.99
CA TRP A 98 9.67 11.05 -18.98
C TRP A 98 9.04 11.06 -20.38
N LEU A 99 7.78 10.65 -20.51
CA LEU A 99 7.06 10.74 -21.80
C LEU A 99 6.93 12.16 -22.35
N ALA A 100 7.10 13.20 -21.52
CA ALA A 100 7.11 14.59 -21.96
C ALA A 100 8.50 15.11 -22.35
N THR A 101 9.59 14.38 -22.06
CA THR A 101 10.96 14.77 -22.45
C THR A 101 11.41 14.12 -23.75
N ILE A 102 10.86 12.96 -24.11
CA ILE A 102 11.14 12.22 -25.36
C ILE A 102 10.17 12.57 -26.50
N LYS A 103 9.29 13.54 -26.29
CA LYS A 103 8.36 14.08 -27.31
C LYS A 103 8.68 15.54 -27.54
#